data_AF-A0AAU2XKK3-F1
#
_entry.id   AF-A0AAU2XKK3-F1
#
_cell.length_a   1.000
_cell.length_b   1.000
_cell.length_c   1.000
_cell.angle_alpha   90.00
_cell.angle_beta   90.00
_cell.angle_gamma   90.00
#
_symmetry.space_group_name_H-M   'P 1'
#
loop_
_entity.id
_entity.type
_entity.pdbx_description
1 polymer ?
#
loop_
_entity_poly.entity_id
_entity_poly.type
_entity_poly.pdbx_seq_one_letter_code
_entity_poly.pdbx_strand_id
1 'polypeptide(L)'
;MPDDFESVLRTGSSAFAERTSPKPVGSVRAHGDRLRRRRSAVTTVIAVAAAAGIGGAAFAMTGLSHNGNPATPPAATHNVPPAPAGTSPAPEHSKPSADTSSHPASACRSLVVPQEVKNAVTKAYLQSPGGQGLAHIEPAKGTFYYGTCDGTTYAATRFTPAPGATLADQVGLQDEGAAMKYFTQSPQGGWTYVASNGFPADPRGCAAIPQIPAGLATAWGDCLAAPTAG
;
A
#
# COMPACT_ATOMS: atom_id res chain seq x y z
N MET A 1 56.00 -12.98 23.87
CA MET A 1 54.83 -13.78 23.39
C MET A 1 53.48 -13.33 23.97
N PRO A 2 53.32 -12.67 25.13
CA PRO A 2 52.06 -11.96 25.40
C PRO A 2 51.87 -10.71 24.52
N ASP A 3 52.99 -10.13 24.07
CA ASP A 3 53.09 -8.81 23.42
C ASP A 3 52.44 -8.78 22.02
N ASP A 4 52.58 -9.87 21.26
CA ASP A 4 52.01 -10.00 19.92
C ASP A 4 50.47 -9.94 19.95
N PHE A 5 49.85 -10.55 20.96
CA PHE A 5 48.39 -10.62 21.09
C PHE A 5 47.78 -9.26 21.42
N GLU A 6 48.42 -8.47 22.31
CA GLU A 6 48.02 -7.08 22.54
C GLU A 6 48.15 -6.23 21.27
N SER A 7 49.20 -6.44 20.46
CA SER A 7 49.37 -5.69 19.22
C SER A 7 48.24 -5.94 18.21
N VAL A 8 47.80 -7.20 18.08
CA VAL A 8 46.70 -7.62 17.21
C VAL A 8 45.36 -7.06 17.71
N LEU A 9 45.09 -7.12 19.01
CA LEU A 9 43.88 -6.53 19.60
C LEU A 9 43.84 -5.00 19.43
N ARG A 10 44.96 -4.30 19.68
CA ARG A 10 45.05 -2.84 19.55
C ARG A 10 44.88 -2.40 18.09
N THR A 11 45.44 -3.15 17.13
CA THR A 11 45.26 -2.89 15.68
C THR A 11 43.83 -3.21 15.20
N GLY A 12 43.23 -4.29 15.68
CA GLY A 12 41.84 -4.65 15.34
C GLY A 12 40.83 -3.62 15.86
N SER A 13 41.02 -3.15 17.10
CA SER A 13 40.15 -2.14 17.72
C SER A 13 40.24 -0.77 17.07
N SER A 14 41.42 -0.30 16.66
CA SER A 14 41.56 0.97 15.93
C SER A 14 40.92 0.90 14.54
N ALA A 15 41.13 -0.19 13.79
CA ALA A 15 40.51 -0.40 12.48
C ALA A 15 38.98 -0.53 12.55
N PHE A 16 38.43 -1.05 13.65
CA PHE A 16 36.99 -1.07 13.88
C PHE A 16 36.45 0.33 14.21
N ALA A 17 37.11 1.05 15.12
CA ALA A 17 36.72 2.41 15.51
C ALA A 17 36.71 3.39 14.33
N GLU A 18 37.65 3.26 13.39
CA GLU A 18 37.69 4.08 12.17
C GLU A 18 36.48 3.82 11.25
N ARG A 19 36.02 2.56 11.16
CA ARG A 19 34.85 2.18 10.35
C ARG A 19 33.51 2.55 10.99
N THR A 20 33.42 2.52 12.32
CA THR A 20 32.20 2.88 13.06
C THR A 20 32.13 4.34 13.49
N SER A 21 33.19 5.12 13.26
CA SER A 21 33.21 6.55 13.58
C SER A 21 32.10 7.28 12.79
N PRO A 22 31.17 7.97 13.47
CA PRO A 22 30.09 8.67 12.78
C PRO A 22 30.67 9.76 11.88
N LYS A 23 30.32 9.70 10.59
CA LYS A 23 30.80 10.69 9.60
C LYS A 23 30.47 12.11 10.09
N PRO A 24 31.43 13.05 10.04
CA PRO A 24 31.23 14.39 10.58
C PRO A 24 30.02 15.05 9.91
N VAL A 25 29.16 15.69 10.72
CA VAL A 25 27.83 16.20 10.32
C VAL A 25 27.89 17.12 9.09
N GLY A 26 29.00 17.84 8.89
CA GLY A 26 29.26 18.65 7.69
C GLY A 26 29.26 17.85 6.38
N SER A 27 29.79 16.62 6.37
CA SER A 27 29.83 15.77 5.17
C SER A 27 28.44 15.31 4.73
N VAL A 28 27.53 15.07 5.69
CA VAL A 28 26.14 14.66 5.42
C VAL A 28 25.36 15.83 4.81
N ARG A 29 25.50 17.03 5.38
CA ARG A 29 24.91 18.27 4.81
C ARG A 29 25.45 18.55 3.41
N ALA A 30 26.77 18.52 3.22
CA ALA A 30 27.39 18.73 1.91
C ALA A 30 26.92 17.73 0.84
N HIS A 31 26.66 16.47 1.23
CA HIS A 31 26.11 15.47 0.30
C HIS A 31 24.64 15.75 -0.04
N GLY A 32 23.82 16.12 0.94
CA GLY A 32 22.43 16.52 0.74
C GLY A 32 22.29 17.73 -0.20
N ASP A 33 23.15 18.74 -0.03
CA ASP A 33 23.17 19.94 -0.89
C ASP A 33 23.64 19.63 -2.33
N ARG A 34 24.49 18.61 -2.51
CA ARG A 34 24.93 18.16 -3.84
C ARG A 34 23.81 17.42 -4.58
N LEU A 35 23.02 16.60 -3.86
CA LEU A 35 21.84 15.92 -4.42
C LEU A 35 20.72 16.91 -4.73
N ARG A 36 20.45 17.88 -3.85
CA ARG A 36 19.44 18.93 -4.07
C ARG A 36 19.78 19.77 -5.31
N ARG A 37 21.06 20.17 -5.48
CA ARG A 37 21.53 20.87 -6.69
C ARG A 37 21.39 20.06 -7.98
N ARG A 38 21.54 18.73 -7.96
CA ARG A 38 21.31 17.89 -9.16
C ARG A 38 19.85 17.85 -9.57
N ARG A 39 18.90 17.88 -8.63
CA ARG A 39 17.45 17.89 -8.95
C ARG A 39 16.99 19.21 -9.56
N SER A 40 17.58 20.35 -9.18
CA SER A 40 17.26 21.66 -9.76
C SER A 40 17.79 21.88 -11.19
N ALA A 41 18.56 20.95 -11.76
CA ALA A 41 19.15 21.07 -13.09
C ALA A 41 18.43 20.26 -14.19
N VAL A 42 17.27 19.64 -13.90
CA VAL A 42 16.53 18.78 -14.84
C VAL A 42 15.07 19.26 -14.98
N THR A 43 14.88 20.49 -15.46
CA THR A 43 13.54 21.02 -15.81
C THR A 43 13.59 22.09 -16.91
N THR A 44 14.11 21.71 -18.08
CA THR A 44 14.03 22.38 -19.40
C THR A 44 14.62 21.37 -20.41
N VAL A 45 14.09 21.08 -21.61
CA VAL A 45 13.00 21.65 -22.44
C VAL A 45 12.26 20.48 -23.13
N ILE A 46 10.93 20.56 -23.28
CA ILE A 46 10.18 19.78 -24.29
C ILE A 46 9.26 20.74 -25.06
N ALA A 47 9.65 21.13 -26.29
CA ALA A 47 8.77 21.80 -27.27
C ALA A 47 9.41 21.98 -28.67
N VAL A 48 9.54 20.92 -29.47
CA VAL A 48 9.63 20.94 -30.96
C VAL A 48 9.25 19.53 -31.45
N ALA A 49 8.45 19.29 -32.50
CA ALA A 49 7.31 19.99 -33.06
C ALA A 49 6.51 18.94 -33.89
N ALA A 50 5.18 19.03 -33.93
CA ALA A 50 4.36 18.19 -34.82
C ALA A 50 3.95 19.01 -36.05
N ALA A 51 4.26 18.54 -37.26
CA ALA A 51 3.84 19.18 -38.51
C ALA A 51 3.79 18.22 -39.70
N ALA A 52 2.59 17.67 -39.98
CA ALA A 52 2.01 17.46 -41.31
C ALA A 52 0.68 16.71 -41.18
N GLY A 53 -0.47 17.34 -41.47
CA GLY A 53 -1.78 16.66 -41.33
C GLY A 53 -3.06 17.51 -41.35
N ILE A 54 -3.13 18.50 -42.25
CA ILE A 54 -4.34 19.11 -42.86
C ILE A 54 -5.70 18.95 -42.11
N GLY A 55 -6.29 20.09 -41.69
CA GLY A 55 -7.75 20.29 -41.84
C GLY A 55 -8.53 20.91 -40.66
N GLY A 56 -9.08 22.11 -40.88
CA GLY A 56 -10.39 22.50 -40.32
C GLY A 56 -10.44 23.39 -39.06
N ALA A 57 -10.80 24.67 -39.27
CA ALA A 57 -11.76 25.51 -38.53
C ALA A 57 -12.08 25.29 -37.02
N ALA A 58 -12.39 26.33 -36.21
CA ALA A 58 -12.27 27.79 -36.31
C ALA A 58 -12.69 28.44 -34.95
N PHE A 59 -12.32 29.71 -34.69
CA PHE A 59 -12.78 30.62 -33.60
C PHE A 59 -12.60 30.11 -32.15
N ALA A 60 -12.12 30.87 -31.15
CA ALA A 60 -12.38 32.27 -30.84
C ALA A 60 -11.28 32.87 -29.92
N MET A 61 -11.24 34.20 -29.79
CA MET A 61 -10.32 34.94 -28.91
C MET A 61 -10.92 35.23 -27.51
N THR A 62 -10.14 35.94 -26.68
CA THR A 62 -10.41 36.41 -25.29
C THR A 62 -10.25 35.32 -24.21
N GLY A 63 -9.68 35.61 -23.04
CA GLY A 63 -9.03 36.84 -22.59
C GLY A 63 -8.71 36.74 -21.09
N LEU A 64 -7.50 36.32 -20.73
CA LEU A 64 -7.10 36.17 -19.32
C LEU A 64 -6.74 37.53 -18.73
N SER A 65 -7.55 38.02 -17.79
CA SER A 65 -7.22 39.21 -17.01
C SER A 65 -7.78 39.16 -15.59
N HIS A 66 -6.87 39.44 -14.66
CA HIS A 66 -7.06 40.04 -13.33
C HIS A 66 -7.59 39.24 -12.12
N ASN A 67 -6.70 39.26 -11.10
CA ASN A 67 -6.89 39.52 -9.67
C ASN A 67 -7.91 38.71 -8.86
N GLY A 68 -7.41 38.15 -7.75
CA GLY A 68 -8.23 37.69 -6.64
C GLY A 68 -8.40 38.74 -5.54
N ASN A 69 -9.27 38.42 -4.59
CA ASN A 69 -9.04 38.65 -3.16
C ASN A 69 -9.92 37.66 -2.35
N PRO A 70 -9.60 37.35 -1.08
CA PRO A 70 -10.38 36.40 -0.28
C PRO A 70 -11.56 37.08 0.42
N ALA A 71 -12.64 36.32 0.68
CA ALA A 71 -13.79 36.80 1.45
C ALA A 71 -14.25 35.76 2.48
N THR A 72 -14.45 36.23 3.71
CA THR A 72 -14.84 35.49 4.92
C THR A 72 -16.36 35.24 4.98
N PRO A 73 -16.84 34.09 5.49
CA PRO A 73 -18.22 33.94 5.93
C PRO A 73 -18.41 34.39 7.41
N PRO A 74 -19.52 35.04 7.77
CA PRO A 74 -19.79 35.50 9.14
C PRO A 74 -20.48 34.45 10.02
N ALA A 75 -20.44 34.67 11.34
CA ALA A 75 -21.20 33.90 12.33
C ALA A 75 -22.59 34.52 12.59
N ALA A 76 -23.56 33.69 13.00
CA ALA A 76 -24.83 34.10 13.60
C ALA A 76 -25.28 33.07 14.65
N THR A 77 -25.97 33.51 15.70
CA THR A 77 -26.13 32.74 16.95
C THR A 77 -27.57 32.79 17.50
N HIS A 78 -27.98 31.70 18.19
CA HIS A 78 -29.14 31.58 19.08
C HIS A 78 -30.54 31.55 18.40
N ASN A 79 -31.60 30.93 18.93
CA ASN A 79 -31.91 30.50 20.31
C ASN A 79 -32.88 29.27 20.41
N VAL A 80 -33.10 28.76 21.64
CA VAL A 80 -33.80 27.49 22.05
C VAL A 80 -34.43 27.74 23.46
N PRO A 81 -35.51 27.08 24.02
CA PRO A 81 -36.23 25.79 23.77
C PRO A 81 -37.80 26.00 23.57
N PRO A 82 -38.81 25.13 23.93
CA PRO A 82 -38.83 23.73 24.45
C PRO A 82 -39.87 22.73 23.82
N ALA A 83 -39.82 21.49 24.32
CA ALA A 83 -40.69 20.35 23.97
C ALA A 83 -41.94 20.21 24.87
N PRO A 84 -42.86 19.29 24.52
CA PRO A 84 -43.48 18.42 25.52
C PRO A 84 -43.30 16.91 25.20
N ALA A 85 -43.57 16.07 26.21
CA ALA A 85 -43.33 14.64 26.18
C ALA A 85 -44.57 13.81 25.81
N GLY A 86 -44.33 12.52 25.51
CA GLY A 86 -45.26 11.46 25.91
C GLY A 86 -45.86 10.62 24.78
N THR A 87 -45.56 9.32 24.82
CA THR A 87 -46.52 8.20 24.92
C THR A 87 -46.11 7.03 24.02
N SER A 88 -45.79 5.91 24.65
CA SER A 88 -45.64 4.61 23.98
C SER A 88 -47.02 3.98 23.77
N PRO A 89 -47.22 3.32 22.63
CA PRO A 89 -47.90 2.04 22.67
C PRO A 89 -47.15 0.98 21.86
N ALA A 90 -46.95 -0.19 22.47
CA ALA A 90 -46.76 -1.42 21.72
C ALA A 90 -48.12 -1.89 21.17
N PRO A 91 -48.12 -2.50 19.97
CA PRO A 91 -49.04 -3.60 19.72
C PRO A 91 -48.26 -4.87 19.35
N GLU A 92 -48.61 -5.93 20.06
CA GLU A 92 -48.24 -7.29 19.73
C GLU A 92 -49.01 -7.78 18.48
N HIS A 93 -48.56 -8.89 17.89
CA HIS A 93 -49.28 -9.66 16.85
C HIS A 93 -49.54 -8.98 15.49
N SER A 94 -48.64 -9.24 14.55
CA SER A 94 -49.03 -9.72 13.21
C SER A 94 -47.90 -10.50 12.56
N LYS A 95 -48.19 -11.76 12.21
CA LYS A 95 -47.29 -12.63 11.45
C LYS A 95 -47.85 -12.76 10.03
N PRO A 96 -47.26 -12.11 9.03
CA PRO A 96 -47.31 -12.60 7.65
C PRO A 96 -46.03 -13.40 7.39
N SER A 97 -46.18 -14.55 6.72
CA SER A 97 -45.03 -15.21 6.09
C SER A 97 -44.46 -14.30 5.02
N ALA A 98 -43.35 -13.63 5.31
CA ALA A 98 -42.47 -13.13 4.28
C ALA A 98 -41.51 -14.25 3.93
N ASP A 99 -41.61 -14.77 2.71
CA ASP A 99 -40.46 -15.37 2.03
C ASP A 99 -39.35 -14.33 2.00
N THR A 100 -38.51 -14.34 3.03
CA THR A 100 -37.20 -13.70 2.96
C THR A 100 -36.32 -14.63 2.13
N SER A 101 -36.64 -14.65 0.83
CA SER A 101 -35.65 -14.86 -0.22
C SER A 101 -34.50 -13.96 0.16
N SER A 102 -33.47 -14.58 0.74
CA SER A 102 -32.32 -13.87 1.25
C SER A 102 -31.55 -13.39 0.04
N HIS A 103 -31.87 -12.18 -0.42
CA HIS A 103 -30.99 -11.45 -1.33
C HIS A 103 -29.59 -11.54 -0.74
N PRO A 104 -28.63 -12.14 -1.47
CA PRO A 104 -27.46 -12.72 -0.85
C PRO A 104 -26.67 -11.63 -0.13
N ALA A 105 -26.41 -11.87 1.15
CA ALA A 105 -25.53 -11.02 1.93
C ALA A 105 -24.18 -10.95 1.23
N SER A 106 -23.82 -9.76 0.74
CA SER A 106 -22.51 -9.32 0.24
C SER A 106 -21.73 -10.32 -0.64
N ALA A 107 -21.53 -9.98 -1.92
CA ALA A 107 -20.77 -10.78 -2.88
C ALA A 107 -19.28 -11.05 -2.50
N CYS A 108 -18.77 -10.46 -1.41
CA CYS A 108 -17.43 -10.68 -0.89
C CYS A 108 -17.36 -11.92 0.01
N ARG A 109 -16.41 -12.83 -0.24
CA ARG A 109 -16.13 -13.97 0.66
C ARG A 109 -14.66 -14.37 0.66
N SER A 110 -14.18 -14.82 1.81
CA SER A 110 -12.90 -15.53 1.93
C SER A 110 -12.99 -16.94 1.34
N LEU A 111 -11.85 -17.47 0.90
CA LEU A 111 -11.73 -18.77 0.25
C LEU A 111 -10.52 -19.53 0.81
N VAL A 112 -10.60 -20.87 0.85
CA VAL A 112 -9.45 -21.74 1.14
C VAL A 112 -8.37 -21.51 0.08
N VAL A 113 -7.11 -21.39 0.49
CA VAL A 113 -5.99 -21.01 -0.39
C VAL A 113 -5.39 -22.24 -1.10
N PRO A 114 -5.58 -22.42 -2.42
CA PRO A 114 -4.91 -23.47 -3.18
C PRO A 114 -3.41 -23.18 -3.34
N GLN A 115 -2.59 -24.22 -3.49
CA GLN A 115 -1.14 -24.02 -3.67
C GLN A 115 -0.82 -23.34 -5.02
N GLU A 116 -1.66 -23.57 -6.03
CA GLU A 116 -1.59 -22.97 -7.35
C GLU A 116 -1.74 -21.44 -7.27
N VAL A 117 -2.63 -20.95 -6.41
CA VAL A 117 -2.82 -19.51 -6.15
C VAL A 117 -1.60 -18.91 -5.47
N LYS A 118 -1.03 -19.59 -4.46
CA LYS A 118 0.23 -19.15 -3.81
C LYS A 118 1.36 -19.02 -4.83
N ASN A 119 1.53 -20.03 -5.68
CA ASN A 119 2.55 -20.05 -6.73
C ASN A 119 2.32 -18.93 -7.76
N ALA A 120 1.08 -18.73 -8.21
CA ALA A 120 0.74 -17.71 -9.20
C ALA A 120 0.88 -16.27 -8.66
N VAL A 121 0.48 -16.03 -7.41
CA VAL A 121 0.67 -14.74 -6.72
C VAL A 121 2.16 -14.45 -6.48
N THR A 122 2.94 -15.47 -6.08
CA THR A 122 4.40 -15.33 -5.94
C THR A 122 5.05 -14.95 -7.27
N LYS A 123 4.68 -15.63 -8.36
CA LYS A 123 5.15 -15.31 -9.72
C LYS A 123 4.77 -13.88 -10.13
N ALA A 124 3.53 -13.46 -9.87
CA ALA A 124 3.08 -12.10 -10.18
C ALA A 124 3.85 -11.04 -9.38
N TYR A 125 4.23 -11.32 -8.13
CA TYR A 125 5.06 -10.42 -7.34
C TYR A 125 6.47 -10.29 -7.90
N LEU A 126 7.13 -11.42 -8.24
CA LEU A 126 8.46 -11.45 -8.86
C LEU A 126 8.51 -10.72 -10.22
N GLN A 127 7.38 -10.64 -10.92
CA GLN A 127 7.24 -9.88 -12.17
C GLN A 127 6.89 -8.39 -11.96
N SER A 128 6.53 -7.99 -10.74
CA SER A 128 6.22 -6.61 -10.38
C SER A 128 7.48 -5.80 -10.04
N PRO A 129 7.45 -4.45 -10.08
CA PRO A 129 8.58 -3.62 -9.68
C PRO A 129 9.12 -3.90 -8.27
N GLY A 130 8.25 -4.25 -7.31
CA GLY A 130 8.65 -4.57 -5.93
C GLY A 130 9.28 -5.97 -5.74
N GLY A 131 9.18 -6.83 -6.76
CA GLY A 131 9.83 -8.14 -6.77
C GLY A 131 11.11 -8.21 -7.59
N GLN A 132 11.53 -7.12 -8.25
CA GLN A 132 12.73 -7.12 -9.08
C GLN A 132 13.99 -7.37 -8.25
N GLY A 133 14.81 -8.32 -8.71
CA GLY A 133 16.02 -8.75 -8.01
C GLY A 133 15.79 -9.82 -6.93
N LEU A 134 14.54 -10.19 -6.65
CA LEU A 134 14.20 -11.36 -5.85
C LEU A 134 14.05 -12.59 -6.78
N ALA A 135 14.35 -13.78 -6.24
CA ALA A 135 14.20 -15.05 -6.92
C ALA A 135 13.69 -16.16 -5.99
N HIS A 136 14.09 -16.16 -4.72
CA HIS A 136 13.84 -17.23 -3.77
C HIS A 136 12.97 -16.74 -2.61
N ILE A 137 11.68 -16.56 -2.89
CA ILE A 137 10.71 -16.08 -1.91
C ILE A 137 9.51 -17.02 -1.87
N GLU A 138 8.92 -17.16 -0.69
CA GLU A 138 7.65 -17.88 -0.51
C GLU A 138 6.68 -17.04 0.33
N PRO A 139 5.37 -17.23 0.19
CA PRO A 139 4.41 -16.55 1.03
C PRO A 139 4.55 -16.96 2.50
N ALA A 140 4.65 -15.99 3.41
CA ALA A 140 4.91 -16.25 4.81
C ALA A 140 3.75 -17.05 5.44
N LYS A 141 4.09 -18.13 6.16
CA LYS A 141 3.13 -19.05 6.79
C LYS A 141 2.17 -18.29 7.69
N GLY A 142 0.87 -18.56 7.54
CA GLY A 142 -0.17 -17.85 8.30
C GLY A 142 -0.30 -16.37 7.94
N THR A 143 0.02 -15.96 6.71
CA THR A 143 -0.24 -14.57 6.23
C THR A 143 -0.97 -14.49 4.90
N PHE A 144 -1.33 -15.63 4.29
CA PHE A 144 -1.98 -15.65 2.97
C PHE A 144 -3.50 -15.57 3.10
N TYR A 145 -4.08 -14.47 2.63
CA TYR A 145 -5.51 -14.29 2.49
C TYR A 145 -5.90 -14.49 1.03
N TYR A 146 -7.05 -15.13 0.82
CA TYR A 146 -7.62 -15.37 -0.50
C TYR A 146 -9.13 -15.21 -0.43
N GLY A 147 -9.72 -14.75 -1.52
CA GLY A 147 -11.15 -14.47 -1.57
C GLY A 147 -11.58 -13.85 -2.88
N THR A 148 -12.88 -13.64 -3.01
CA THR A 148 -13.49 -13.00 -4.18
C THR A 148 -14.51 -11.96 -3.73
N CYS A 149 -14.69 -10.91 -4.53
CA CYS A 149 -15.85 -10.04 -4.47
C CYS A 149 -16.24 -9.61 -5.88
N ASP A 150 -17.54 -9.62 -6.20
CA ASP A 150 -18.10 -9.22 -7.50
C ASP A 150 -17.39 -9.89 -8.71
N GLY A 151 -17.06 -11.18 -8.57
CA GLY A 151 -16.35 -11.98 -9.58
C GLY A 151 -14.85 -11.67 -9.72
N THR A 152 -14.36 -10.57 -9.13
CA THR A 152 -12.93 -10.30 -9.02
C THR A 152 -12.35 -11.14 -7.89
N THR A 153 -11.16 -11.68 -8.09
CA THR A 153 -10.44 -12.48 -7.09
C THR A 153 -9.31 -11.65 -6.51
N TYR A 154 -9.07 -11.80 -5.20
CA TYR A 154 -8.06 -11.03 -4.48
C TYR A 154 -7.21 -11.95 -3.62
N ALA A 155 -5.96 -11.54 -3.43
CA ALA A 155 -5.05 -12.19 -2.49
C ALA A 155 -4.22 -11.14 -1.74
N ALA A 156 -3.83 -11.47 -0.51
CA ALA A 156 -2.89 -10.69 0.27
C ALA A 156 -1.88 -11.63 0.92
N THR A 157 -0.59 -11.29 0.94
CA THR A 157 0.41 -12.05 1.68
C THR A 157 1.64 -11.21 2.00
N ARG A 158 2.37 -11.58 3.06
CA ARG A 158 3.79 -11.20 3.22
C ARG A 158 4.67 -12.22 2.50
N PHE A 159 5.91 -11.87 2.20
CA PHE A 159 6.89 -12.80 1.65
C PHE A 159 8.04 -13.01 2.64
N THR A 160 8.54 -14.25 2.69
CA THR A 160 9.73 -14.65 3.46
C THR A 160 10.75 -15.30 2.53
N PRO A 161 12.04 -15.32 2.90
CA PRO A 161 13.06 -16.02 2.13
C PRO A 161 12.71 -17.51 2.03
N ALA A 162 12.72 -18.06 0.82
CA ALA A 162 12.55 -19.49 0.58
C ALA A 162 13.89 -20.25 0.76
N PRO A 163 13.88 -21.59 0.82
CA PRO A 163 15.11 -22.38 0.75
C PRO A 163 15.95 -22.01 -0.48
N GLY A 164 17.25 -21.78 -0.29
CA GLY A 164 18.16 -21.30 -1.34
C GLY A 164 18.27 -19.77 -1.46
N ALA A 165 17.56 -19.00 -0.63
CA ALA A 165 17.60 -17.53 -0.68
C ALA A 165 19.00 -16.93 -0.51
N THR A 166 19.35 -16.10 -1.48
CA THR A 166 20.63 -15.37 -1.54
C THR A 166 20.65 -14.22 -0.53
N LEU A 167 21.83 -13.63 -0.30
CA LEU A 167 21.93 -12.39 0.47
C LEU A 167 21.14 -11.23 -0.17
N ALA A 168 21.02 -11.20 -1.50
CA ALA A 168 20.21 -10.20 -2.20
C ALA A 168 18.71 -10.38 -1.92
N ASP A 169 18.21 -11.64 -1.94
CA ASP A 169 16.83 -11.96 -1.53
C ASP A 169 16.56 -11.48 -0.08
N GLN A 170 17.50 -11.74 0.84
CA GLN A 170 17.38 -11.37 2.26
C GLN A 170 17.41 -9.86 2.52
N VAL A 171 18.18 -9.09 1.73
CA VAL A 171 18.20 -7.62 1.83
C VAL A 171 16.95 -7.02 1.20
N GLY A 172 16.57 -7.44 -0.01
CA GLY A 172 15.37 -6.93 -0.68
C GLY A 172 14.08 -7.23 0.11
N LEU A 173 14.02 -8.36 0.82
CA LEU A 173 12.90 -8.67 1.71
C LEU A 173 12.87 -7.88 3.03
N GLN A 174 13.98 -7.26 3.46
CA GLN A 174 13.98 -6.32 4.60
C GLN A 174 13.42 -4.97 4.20
N ASP A 175 13.79 -4.45 3.03
CA ASP A 175 13.31 -3.17 2.52
C ASP A 175 11.83 -3.25 2.09
N GLU A 176 11.45 -4.31 1.37
CA GLU A 176 10.12 -4.45 0.77
C GLU A 176 9.28 -5.62 1.32
N GLY A 177 9.90 -6.77 1.59
CA GLY A 177 9.22 -8.07 1.73
C GLY A 177 8.35 -8.26 2.97
N ALA A 178 8.69 -7.60 4.08
CA ALA A 178 7.96 -7.72 5.34
C ALA A 178 6.56 -7.07 5.31
N ALA A 179 6.31 -6.15 4.38
CA ALA A 179 5.01 -5.52 4.22
C ALA A 179 3.99 -6.47 3.54
N MET A 180 2.72 -6.37 3.93
CA MET A 180 1.65 -7.11 3.25
C MET A 180 1.53 -6.61 1.81
N LYS A 181 1.63 -7.52 0.84
CA LYS A 181 1.46 -7.25 -0.59
C LYS A 181 0.06 -7.70 -1.02
N TYR A 182 -0.59 -6.89 -1.85
CA TYR A 182 -1.97 -7.07 -2.29
C TYR A 182 -2.04 -7.30 -3.78
N PHE A 183 -2.93 -8.21 -4.19
CA PHE A 183 -3.07 -8.67 -5.56
C PHE A 183 -4.54 -8.76 -5.94
N THR A 184 -4.81 -8.52 -7.23
CA THR A 184 -6.12 -8.75 -7.85
C THR A 184 -5.97 -9.63 -9.08
N GLN A 185 -7.02 -10.38 -9.41
CA GLN A 185 -7.17 -11.14 -10.63
C GLN A 185 -8.61 -10.96 -11.13
N SER A 186 -8.78 -10.36 -12.31
CA SER A 186 -10.07 -10.31 -13.01
C SER A 186 -10.40 -11.68 -13.62
N PRO A 187 -11.68 -12.00 -13.92
CA PRO A 187 -12.10 -13.32 -14.42
C PRO A 187 -11.36 -13.85 -15.66
N GLN A 188 -10.79 -12.95 -16.47
CA GLN A 188 -10.09 -13.26 -17.73
C GLN A 188 -8.60 -12.88 -17.66
N GLY A 189 -8.12 -12.41 -16.51
CA GLY A 189 -6.79 -11.83 -16.33
C GLY A 189 -5.83 -12.73 -15.54
N GLY A 190 -4.56 -12.33 -15.54
CA GLY A 190 -3.55 -12.84 -14.61
C GLY A 190 -3.58 -12.10 -13.27
N TRP A 191 -2.89 -12.67 -12.28
CA TRP A 191 -2.63 -11.98 -11.02
C TRP A 191 -1.79 -10.72 -11.25
N THR A 192 -2.26 -9.61 -10.66
CA THR A 192 -1.63 -8.29 -10.76
C THR A 192 -1.38 -7.77 -9.35
N TYR A 193 -0.15 -7.33 -9.06
CA TYR A 193 0.19 -6.62 -7.84
C TYR A 193 -0.42 -5.21 -7.87
N VAL A 194 -1.17 -4.83 -6.81
CA VAL A 194 -1.91 -3.55 -6.77
C VAL A 194 -1.46 -2.59 -5.67
N ALA A 195 -0.97 -3.10 -4.55
CA ALA A 195 -0.56 -2.29 -3.41
C ALA A 195 0.34 -3.06 -2.44
N SER A 196 1.04 -2.32 -1.57
CA SER A 196 1.68 -2.83 -0.36
C SER A 196 1.19 -2.01 0.83
N ASN A 197 1.21 -2.58 2.03
CA ASN A 197 1.21 -1.76 3.24
C ASN A 197 2.42 -0.81 3.19
N GLY A 198 2.22 0.43 3.66
CA GLY A 198 3.32 1.35 3.95
C GLY A 198 4.09 0.97 5.21
N PHE A 199 5.14 1.73 5.49
CA PHE A 199 5.86 1.65 6.77
C PHE A 199 5.82 3.02 7.47
N PRO A 200 5.30 3.11 8.71
CA PRO A 200 4.61 2.05 9.47
C PRO A 200 3.32 1.61 8.76
N ALA A 201 2.83 0.41 9.10
CA ALA A 201 1.56 -0.08 8.59
C ALA A 201 0.38 0.76 9.14
N ASP A 202 -0.65 0.99 8.31
CA ASP A 202 -1.89 1.63 8.76
C ASP A 202 -2.57 0.73 9.82
N PRO A 203 -3.06 1.28 10.95
CA PRO A 203 -3.72 0.49 12.00
C PRO A 203 -5.01 -0.21 11.53
N ARG A 204 -5.60 0.19 10.40
CA ARG A 204 -6.75 -0.46 9.75
C ARG A 204 -6.33 -1.57 8.77
N GLY A 205 -5.04 -1.90 8.69
CA GLY A 205 -4.52 -2.98 7.85
C GLY A 205 -5.00 -2.90 6.40
N CYS A 206 -5.61 -3.96 5.88
CA CYS A 206 -6.07 -4.00 4.49
C CYS A 206 -7.35 -3.20 4.21
N ALA A 207 -8.11 -2.78 5.23
CA ALA A 207 -9.21 -1.82 5.07
C ALA A 207 -8.72 -0.39 4.78
N ALA A 208 -7.42 -0.12 4.90
CA ALA A 208 -6.80 1.11 4.44
C ALA A 208 -6.49 1.14 2.93
N ILE A 209 -6.57 -0.01 2.24
CA ILE A 209 -6.12 -0.19 0.85
C ILE A 209 -7.33 -0.01 -0.09
N PRO A 210 -7.42 1.09 -0.87
CA PRO A 210 -8.63 1.37 -1.67
C PRO A 210 -8.95 0.33 -2.74
N GLN A 211 -7.97 -0.49 -3.13
CA GLN A 211 -8.12 -1.58 -4.10
C GLN A 211 -8.72 -2.86 -3.50
N ILE A 212 -8.81 -2.98 -2.16
CA ILE A 212 -9.46 -4.10 -1.48
C ILE A 212 -10.90 -3.70 -1.11
N PRO A 213 -11.94 -4.42 -1.59
CA PRO A 213 -13.32 -4.14 -1.22
C PRO A 213 -13.53 -4.25 0.29
N ALA A 214 -14.24 -3.29 0.90
CA ALA A 214 -14.43 -3.23 2.34
C ALA A 214 -15.03 -4.51 2.94
N GLY A 215 -16.02 -5.12 2.28
CA GLY A 215 -16.61 -6.39 2.72
C GLY A 215 -15.62 -7.56 2.71
N LEU A 216 -14.60 -7.53 1.84
CA LEU A 216 -13.55 -8.54 1.80
C LEU A 216 -12.46 -8.28 2.85
N ALA A 217 -12.11 -7.01 3.11
CA ALA A 217 -11.25 -6.64 4.24
C ALA A 217 -11.87 -7.09 5.57
N THR A 218 -13.17 -6.85 5.78
CA THR A 218 -13.92 -7.36 6.94
C THR A 218 -13.87 -8.89 7.04
N ALA A 219 -14.09 -9.61 5.94
CA ALA A 219 -14.00 -11.08 5.90
C ALA A 219 -12.57 -11.61 6.19
N TRP A 220 -11.55 -10.78 6.03
CA TRP A 220 -10.15 -11.08 6.37
C TRP A 220 -9.70 -10.52 7.73
N GLY A 221 -10.62 -9.98 8.56
CA GLY A 221 -10.27 -9.39 9.85
C GLY A 221 -9.31 -8.20 9.71
N ASP A 222 -9.52 -7.37 8.68
CA ASP A 222 -8.69 -6.25 8.26
C ASP A 222 -7.21 -6.62 8.01
N CYS A 223 -6.94 -7.92 7.80
CA CYS A 223 -5.60 -8.49 7.63
C CYS A 223 -4.64 -8.23 8.82
N LEU A 224 -5.20 -7.95 10.01
CA LEU A 224 -4.46 -7.63 11.23
C LEU A 224 -4.04 -8.87 12.02
N ALA A 225 -4.81 -9.97 11.92
CA ALA A 225 -4.54 -11.26 12.56
C ALA A 225 -4.35 -12.34 11.49
N ALA A 226 -3.44 -13.29 11.73
CA ALA A 226 -3.19 -14.41 10.82
C ALA A 226 -4.50 -15.11 10.42
N PRO A 227 -4.76 -15.36 9.13
CA PRO A 227 -5.99 -16.02 8.71
C PRO A 227 -6.02 -17.43 9.26
N THR A 228 -7.16 -17.80 9.86
CA THR A 228 -7.39 -19.14 10.40
C THR A 228 -7.33 -20.15 9.25
N ALA A 229 -6.47 -21.16 9.38
CA ALA A 229 -6.43 -22.28 8.44
C ALA A 229 -7.75 -23.06 8.51
N GLY A 230 -8.49 -23.06 7.41
CA GLY A 230 -9.63 -23.95 7.16
C GLY A 230 -9.24 -25.13 6.30
#